data_AF-A0A7C1YZV6-F1
#
_entry.id   AF-A0A7C1YZV6-F1
#
_cell.length_a   1.000
_cell.length_b   1.000
_cell.length_c   1.000
_cell.angle_alpha   90.00
_cell.angle_beta   90.00
_cell.angle_gamma   90.00
#
_symmetry.space_group_name_H-M   'P 1'
#
loop_
_entity.id
_entity.type
_entity.pdbx_description
1 polymer ?
#
loop_
_entity_poly.entity_id
_entity_poly.type
_entity_poly.pdbx_seq_one_letter_code
_entity_poly.pdbx_strand_id
1 'polypeptide(L)'
;MSTHQAKVTIGTGAFVDYVTEKIIKPSEDAPIFSYPSVIKGKWHIEGVMFRAGSTLKWFKDNFSQFQVNQSSEGNKNVYDMLANEASTIPPGSEGLLFIPLYIFRKGTIHGLGWNHTRAHFIRVIMESACLGAQMCLGVLEAIGGRKVSEVRADGGAMNSQLWAQILADVTSKKILIPEVKGAAALDAAILVFYNTKGYESLNNAITNMIRFTDVKEPIKQN
;
A
#
# COMPACT_ATOMS: atom_id res chain seq x y z
N MET A 1 18.86 9.33 -7.01
CA MET A 1 18.01 8.78 -5.93
C MET A 1 18.90 8.20 -4.85
N SER A 2 18.51 8.35 -3.59
CA SER A 2 19.18 7.63 -2.50
C SER A 2 18.98 6.13 -2.71
N THR A 3 19.99 5.34 -2.36
CA THR A 3 19.82 3.89 -2.19
C THR A 3 18.85 3.61 -1.04
N HIS A 4 18.20 2.45 -1.06
CA HIS A 4 17.33 1.99 0.04
C HIS A 4 16.05 2.85 0.19
N GLN A 5 15.29 2.96 -0.90
CA GLN A 5 13.94 3.53 -0.90
C GLN A 5 12.92 2.40 -1.08
N ALA A 6 11.75 2.55 -0.45
CA ALA A 6 10.66 1.60 -0.61
C ALA A 6 9.38 2.30 -1.10
N LYS A 7 8.57 1.52 -1.81
CA LYS A 7 7.23 1.89 -2.26
C LYS A 7 6.23 0.80 -1.88
N VAL A 8 5.02 1.19 -1.48
CA VAL A 8 3.90 0.28 -1.27
C VAL A 8 2.73 0.73 -2.15
N THR A 9 2.31 -0.12 -3.07
CA THR A 9 1.12 0.10 -3.90
C THR A 9 -0.01 -0.76 -3.34
N ILE A 10 -1.16 -0.18 -2.96
CA ILE A 10 -2.36 -0.95 -2.56
C ILE A 10 -3.52 -0.64 -3.51
N GLY A 11 -3.73 -1.54 -4.46
CA GLY A 11 -4.82 -1.54 -5.43
C GLY A 11 -5.61 -2.85 -5.37
N THR A 12 -5.91 -3.47 -6.51
CA THR A 12 -6.56 -4.79 -6.58
C THR A 12 -5.79 -5.84 -5.74
N GLY A 13 -4.47 -5.89 -5.93
CA GLY A 13 -3.49 -6.53 -5.05
C GLY A 13 -2.64 -5.48 -4.35
N ALA A 14 -1.58 -5.91 -3.65
CA ALA A 14 -0.57 -5.01 -3.13
C ALA A 14 0.83 -5.41 -3.60
N PHE A 15 1.64 -4.41 -3.92
CA PHE A 15 3.01 -4.56 -4.39
C PHE A 15 3.91 -3.76 -3.46
N VAL A 16 5.02 -4.35 -3.04
CA VAL A 16 6.03 -3.67 -2.23
C VAL A 16 7.34 -3.74 -2.97
N ASP A 17 7.85 -2.56 -3.33
CA ASP A 17 9.09 -2.41 -4.06
C ASP A 17 10.17 -1.85 -3.15
N TYR A 18 11.41 -2.31 -3.35
CA TYR A 18 12.58 -1.80 -2.67
C TYR A 18 13.77 -1.67 -3.62
N VAL A 19 14.46 -0.53 -3.57
CA VAL A 19 15.61 -0.24 -4.42
C VAL A 19 16.92 -0.65 -3.76
N THR A 20 17.69 -1.51 -4.44
CA THR A 20 19.01 -2.00 -4.03
C THR A 20 20.07 -1.77 -5.10
N GLU A 21 21.35 -1.86 -4.74
CA GLU A 21 22.49 -1.85 -5.66
C GLU A 21 23.00 -3.25 -6.01
N LYS A 22 22.53 -4.26 -5.27
CA LYS A 22 22.95 -5.65 -5.45
C LYS A 22 21.92 -6.39 -6.28
N ILE A 23 22.42 -7.20 -7.20
CA ILE A 23 21.57 -8.20 -7.86
C ILE A 23 21.20 -9.24 -6.81
N ILE A 24 19.92 -9.31 -6.48
CA ILE A 24 19.38 -10.35 -5.64
C ILE A 24 18.84 -11.44 -6.55
N LYS A 25 19.33 -12.67 -6.38
CA LYS A 25 18.75 -13.84 -7.07
C LYS A 25 17.40 -14.15 -6.42
N PRO A 26 16.37 -14.54 -7.19
CA PRO A 26 15.11 -15.03 -6.62
C PRO A 26 15.41 -16.12 -5.59
N SER A 27 14.80 -16.00 -4.41
CA SER A 27 14.82 -17.06 -3.40
C SER A 27 13.81 -18.13 -3.81
N GLU A 28 14.12 -19.41 -3.60
CA GLU A 28 13.12 -20.48 -3.74
C GLU A 28 12.05 -20.38 -2.63
N ASP A 29 12.39 -19.77 -1.49
CA ASP A 29 11.58 -19.72 -0.28
C ASP A 29 10.67 -18.50 -0.18
N ALA A 30 10.90 -17.47 -1.00
CA ALA A 30 10.15 -16.22 -0.95
C ALA A 30 9.79 -15.75 -2.37
N PRO A 31 8.50 -15.46 -2.67
CA PRO A 31 8.06 -15.02 -3.99
C PRO A 31 8.45 -13.55 -4.22
N ILE A 32 9.75 -13.31 -4.35
CA ILE A 32 10.36 -12.00 -4.55
C ILE A 32 10.95 -11.97 -5.96
N PHE A 33 10.52 -10.97 -6.72
CA PHE A 33 11.01 -10.70 -8.06
C PHE A 33 12.17 -9.71 -7.97
N SER A 34 13.15 -9.86 -8.86
CA SER A 34 14.28 -8.95 -8.99
C SER A 34 14.39 -8.52 -10.44
N TYR A 35 14.42 -7.21 -10.69
CA TYR A 35 14.48 -6.66 -12.04
C TYR A 35 15.32 -5.38 -12.09
N PRO A 36 15.95 -5.07 -13.23
CA PRO A 36 16.83 -3.91 -13.35
C PRO A 36 16.02 -2.61 -13.22
N SER A 37 16.61 -1.63 -12.55
CA SER A 37 16.06 -0.27 -12.51
C SER A 37 16.40 0.49 -13.79
N VAL A 38 15.58 1.49 -14.12
CA VAL A 38 15.91 2.50 -15.14
C VAL A 38 17.14 3.33 -14.74
N ILE A 39 17.47 3.37 -13.45
CA ILE A 39 18.69 4.02 -12.94
C ILE A 39 19.85 3.02 -13.00
N LYS A 40 20.89 3.38 -13.75
CA LYS A 40 22.10 2.54 -13.93
C LYS A 40 22.69 2.11 -12.58
N GLY A 41 22.97 0.81 -12.45
CA GLY A 41 23.55 0.22 -11.24
C GLY A 41 22.56 0.01 -10.09
N LYS A 42 21.26 0.23 -10.31
CA LYS A 42 20.20 -0.05 -9.33
C LYS A 42 19.31 -1.19 -9.81
N TRP A 43 18.73 -1.88 -8.85
CA TRP A 43 17.80 -2.99 -9.04
C TRP A 43 16.60 -2.79 -8.12
N HIS A 44 15.45 -3.26 -8.57
CA HIS A 44 14.26 -3.38 -7.74
C HIS A 44 14.14 -4.82 -7.28
N ILE A 45 13.83 -4.99 -6.01
CA ILE A 45 13.25 -6.23 -5.49
C ILE A 45 11.80 -5.94 -5.13
N GLU A 46 10.90 -6.82 -5.56
CA GLU A 46 9.46 -6.63 -5.40
C GLU A 46 8.87 -7.87 -4.76
N GLY A 47 8.04 -7.67 -3.75
CA GLY A 47 7.16 -8.70 -3.23
C GLY A 47 5.70 -8.38 -3.56
N VAL A 48 4.94 -9.44 -3.83
CA VAL A 48 3.56 -9.34 -4.31
C VAL A 48 2.62 -9.99 -3.30
N MET A 49 1.56 -9.28 -2.98
CA MET A 49 0.41 -9.84 -2.28
C MET A 49 -0.81 -9.78 -3.19
N PHE A 50 -1.44 -10.94 -3.34
CA PHE A 50 -2.70 -11.01 -4.04
C PHE A 50 -3.81 -10.39 -3.20
N ARG A 51 -4.89 -9.96 -3.85
CA ARG A 51 -6.15 -9.53 -3.23
C ARG A 51 -6.06 -8.64 -1.97
N ALA A 52 -5.51 -7.44 -2.10
CA ALA A 52 -5.60 -6.40 -1.09
C ALA A 52 -6.93 -5.62 -1.20
N GLY A 53 -6.97 -4.53 -1.96
CA GLY A 53 -8.18 -3.72 -2.14
C GLY A 53 -9.33 -4.47 -2.80
N SER A 54 -9.06 -5.52 -3.58
CA SER A 54 -10.13 -6.37 -4.13
C SER A 54 -10.86 -7.20 -3.07
N THR A 55 -10.25 -7.42 -1.89
CA THR A 55 -10.94 -8.03 -0.75
C THR A 55 -11.96 -7.08 -0.16
N LEU A 56 -11.62 -5.79 0.03
CA LEU A 56 -12.62 -4.81 0.45
C LEU A 56 -13.71 -4.63 -0.62
N LYS A 57 -13.34 -4.63 -1.92
CA LYS A 57 -14.32 -4.61 -3.01
C LYS A 57 -15.28 -5.80 -2.91
N TRP A 58 -14.76 -7.02 -2.74
CA TRP A 58 -15.58 -8.21 -2.56
C TRP A 58 -16.51 -8.07 -1.35
N PHE A 59 -15.99 -7.60 -0.21
CA PHE A 59 -16.81 -7.41 0.98
C PHE A 59 -17.94 -6.38 0.73
N LYS A 60 -17.61 -5.25 0.10
CA LYS A 60 -18.56 -4.22 -0.31
C LYS A 60 -19.67 -4.81 -1.18
N ASP A 61 -19.30 -5.54 -2.23
CA ASP A 61 -20.22 -6.08 -3.22
C ASP A 61 -21.17 -7.14 -2.63
N ASN A 62 -20.79 -7.82 -1.54
CA ASN A 62 -21.58 -8.93 -0.97
C ASN A 62 -22.27 -8.60 0.36
N PHE A 63 -21.73 -7.67 1.16
CA PHE A 63 -22.17 -7.42 2.53
C PHE A 63 -22.51 -5.95 2.82
N SER A 64 -22.40 -5.06 1.83
CA SER A 64 -22.64 -3.61 1.99
C SER A 64 -23.68 -3.06 1.00
N GLN A 65 -24.69 -3.87 0.63
CA GLN A 65 -25.69 -3.50 -0.38
C GLN A 65 -26.42 -2.20 -0.04
N PHE A 66 -26.70 -1.94 1.24
CA PHE A 66 -27.31 -0.69 1.68
C PHE A 66 -26.42 0.52 1.37
N GLN A 67 -25.12 0.45 1.68
CA GLN A 67 -24.15 1.51 1.40
C GLN A 67 -23.98 1.70 -0.11
N VAL A 68 -24.00 0.61 -0.88
CA VAL A 68 -23.94 0.66 -2.34
C VAL A 68 -25.16 1.39 -2.91
N ASN A 69 -26.38 1.06 -2.45
CA ASN A 69 -27.59 1.72 -2.90
C ASN A 69 -27.61 3.22 -2.51
N GLN A 70 -27.23 3.55 -1.28
CA GLN A 70 -27.12 4.94 -0.83
C GLN A 70 -26.08 5.72 -1.64
N SER A 71 -24.97 5.08 -2.02
CA SER A 71 -23.94 5.67 -2.89
C SER A 71 -24.43 5.88 -4.32
N SER A 72 -25.33 5.04 -4.84
CA SER A 72 -25.92 5.24 -6.17
C SER A 72 -26.98 6.34 -6.22
N GLU A 73 -27.68 6.57 -5.11
CA GLU A 73 -28.74 7.57 -5.01
C GLU A 73 -28.20 8.96 -4.60
N GLY A 74 -27.05 8.99 -3.92
CA GLY A 74 -26.39 10.22 -3.46
C GLY A 74 -25.05 10.49 -4.14
N ASN A 75 -24.46 11.66 -3.87
CA ASN A 75 -23.12 12.02 -4.34
C ASN A 75 -21.99 11.57 -3.38
N LYS A 76 -22.18 10.47 -2.63
CA LYS A 76 -21.18 9.96 -1.69
C LYS A 76 -20.53 8.69 -2.22
N ASN A 77 -19.20 8.62 -2.16
CA ASN A 77 -18.46 7.43 -2.52
C ASN A 77 -18.66 6.34 -1.46
N VAL A 78 -19.07 5.14 -1.89
CA VAL A 78 -19.26 3.99 -1.01
C VAL A 78 -18.01 3.63 -0.17
N TYR A 79 -16.80 3.76 -0.71
CA TYR A 79 -15.58 3.46 0.05
C TYR A 79 -15.32 4.47 1.17
N ASP A 80 -15.69 5.74 0.98
CA ASP A 80 -15.60 6.75 2.05
C ASP A 80 -16.58 6.43 3.17
N MET A 81 -17.78 5.95 2.83
CA MET A 81 -18.76 5.49 3.83
C MET A 81 -18.23 4.29 4.62
N LEU A 82 -17.66 3.29 3.95
CA LEU A 82 -17.06 2.13 4.62
C LEU A 82 -15.86 2.54 5.50
N ALA A 83 -15.01 3.45 5.02
CA ALA A 83 -13.88 3.97 5.80
C ALA A 83 -14.37 4.75 7.03
N ASN A 84 -15.47 5.51 6.93
CA ASN A 84 -16.07 6.20 8.06
C ASN A 84 -16.69 5.25 9.08
N GLU A 85 -17.23 4.10 8.66
CA GLU A 85 -17.64 3.06 9.60
C GLU A 85 -16.42 2.48 10.32
N ALA A 86 -15.39 2.09 9.58
CA ALA A 86 -14.17 1.50 10.13
C ALA A 86 -13.36 2.45 11.01
N SER A 87 -13.47 3.77 10.84
CA SER A 87 -12.75 4.75 11.68
C SER A 87 -13.26 4.80 13.11
N THR A 88 -14.46 4.28 13.37
CA THR A 88 -15.02 4.16 14.73
C THR A 88 -14.41 2.99 15.51
N ILE A 89 -13.69 2.08 14.84
CA ILE A 89 -13.09 0.89 15.43
C ILE A 89 -11.62 1.19 15.77
N PRO A 90 -11.17 0.87 16.99
CA PRO A 90 -9.79 1.10 17.39
C PRO A 90 -8.80 0.23 16.59
N PRO A 91 -7.51 0.60 16.56
CA PRO A 91 -6.45 -0.25 16.02
C PRO A 91 -6.50 -1.67 16.57
N GLY A 92 -6.26 -2.66 15.70
CA GLY A 92 -6.29 -4.08 16.04
C GLY A 92 -7.69 -4.70 16.00
N SER A 93 -8.70 -3.95 15.55
CA SER A 93 -10.06 -4.45 15.31
C SER A 93 -10.67 -5.21 16.50
N GLU A 94 -10.37 -4.77 17.74
CA GLU A 94 -10.78 -5.43 18.99
C GLU A 94 -10.38 -6.93 19.06
N GLY A 95 -9.25 -7.29 18.45
CA GLY A 95 -8.73 -8.65 18.43
C GLY A 95 -9.22 -9.51 17.25
N LEU A 96 -10.02 -8.94 16.34
CA LEU A 96 -10.40 -9.60 15.10
C LEU A 96 -9.19 -9.71 14.16
N LEU A 97 -9.01 -10.87 13.54
CA LEU A 97 -7.94 -11.11 12.55
C LEU A 97 -8.53 -11.63 11.26
N PHE A 98 -8.14 -11.03 10.13
CA PHE A 98 -8.43 -11.57 8.80
C PHE A 98 -7.15 -12.14 8.19
N ILE A 99 -7.17 -13.44 7.91
CA ILE A 99 -6.04 -14.17 7.35
C ILE A 99 -6.44 -14.62 5.94
N PRO A 100 -5.92 -13.94 4.90
CA PRO A 100 -6.21 -14.32 3.53
C PRO A 100 -5.35 -15.51 3.09
N LEU A 101 -5.99 -16.51 2.49
CA LEU A 101 -5.37 -17.72 1.95
C LEU A 101 -5.49 -17.71 0.41
N TYR A 102 -4.71 -16.82 -0.22
CA TYR A 102 -4.89 -16.45 -1.63
C TYR A 102 -4.81 -17.61 -2.62
N ILE A 103 -3.85 -18.53 -2.41
CA ILE A 103 -3.63 -19.69 -3.28
C ILE A 103 -4.90 -20.56 -3.33
N PHE A 104 -5.61 -20.69 -2.21
CA PHE A 104 -6.82 -21.48 -2.10
C PHE A 104 -8.10 -20.69 -2.42
N ARG A 105 -7.97 -19.41 -2.77
CA ARG A 105 -9.11 -18.47 -2.94
C ARG A 105 -10.03 -18.45 -1.72
N LYS A 106 -9.44 -18.61 -0.53
CA LYS A 106 -10.14 -18.65 0.76
C LYS A 106 -9.58 -17.57 1.66
N GLY A 107 -10.26 -17.34 2.77
CA GLY A 107 -9.77 -16.54 3.88
C GLY A 107 -10.45 -17.01 5.16
N THR A 108 -9.88 -16.65 6.30
CA THR A 108 -10.46 -16.94 7.60
C THR A 108 -10.49 -15.67 8.42
N ILE A 109 -11.60 -15.48 9.13
CA ILE A 109 -11.73 -14.47 10.17
C ILE A 109 -11.66 -15.19 11.51
N HIS A 110 -10.73 -14.79 12.36
CA HIS A 110 -10.52 -15.37 13.67
C HIS A 110 -10.77 -14.33 14.77
N GLY A 111 -11.25 -14.79 15.94
CA GLY A 111 -11.54 -13.92 17.07
C GLY A 111 -12.92 -13.26 17.04
N LEU A 112 -13.92 -13.83 16.35
CA LEU A 112 -15.26 -13.24 16.30
C LEU A 112 -15.95 -13.29 17.68
N GLY A 113 -16.42 -12.13 18.15
CA GLY A 113 -17.22 -11.96 19.37
C GLY A 113 -18.54 -11.24 19.07
N TRP A 114 -19.45 -11.24 20.04
CA TRP A 114 -20.80 -10.66 19.91
C TRP A 114 -20.83 -9.13 19.79
N ASN A 115 -19.74 -8.46 20.18
CA ASN A 115 -19.52 -7.02 20.04
C ASN A 115 -19.15 -6.60 18.61
N HIS A 116 -18.67 -7.52 17.77
CA HIS A 116 -18.16 -7.16 16.45
C HIS A 116 -19.29 -6.84 15.46
N THR A 117 -19.10 -5.75 14.74
CA THR A 117 -20.03 -5.18 13.76
C THR A 117 -19.41 -5.18 12.37
N ARG A 118 -20.19 -4.87 11.32
CA ARG A 118 -19.67 -4.69 9.95
C ARG A 118 -18.44 -3.76 9.90
N ALA A 119 -18.43 -2.70 10.71
CA ALA A 119 -17.30 -1.79 10.83
C ALA A 119 -15.98 -2.50 11.21
N HIS A 120 -16.05 -3.50 12.10
CA HIS A 120 -14.90 -4.32 12.47
C HIS A 120 -14.41 -5.18 11.30
N PHE A 121 -15.33 -5.76 10.52
CA PHE A 121 -14.98 -6.51 9.32
C PHE A 121 -14.28 -5.64 8.27
N ILE A 122 -14.73 -4.40 8.09
CA ILE A 122 -14.07 -3.45 7.19
C ILE A 122 -12.68 -3.10 7.73
N ARG A 123 -12.59 -2.72 9.01
CA ARG A 123 -11.34 -2.37 9.68
C ARG A 123 -10.29 -3.49 9.58
N VAL A 124 -10.67 -4.72 9.90
CA VAL A 124 -9.73 -5.86 9.90
C VAL A 124 -9.25 -6.21 8.49
N ILE A 125 -10.09 -6.02 7.45
CA ILE A 125 -9.67 -6.19 6.05
C ILE A 125 -8.62 -5.14 5.68
N MET A 126 -8.80 -3.88 6.13
CA MET A 126 -7.84 -2.81 5.89
C MET A 126 -6.51 -3.08 6.61
N GLU A 127 -6.57 -3.45 7.88
CA GLU A 127 -5.40 -3.80 8.71
C GLU A 127 -4.66 -5.01 8.16
N SER A 128 -5.36 -6.07 7.77
CA SER A 128 -4.77 -7.29 7.18
C SER A 128 -3.95 -7.00 5.93
N ALA A 129 -4.45 -6.13 5.04
CA ALA A 129 -3.69 -5.73 3.84
C ALA A 129 -2.41 -4.95 4.20
N CYS A 130 -2.47 -4.07 5.19
CA CYS A 130 -1.30 -3.31 5.67
C CYS A 130 -0.30 -4.19 6.42
N LEU A 131 -0.77 -5.16 7.21
CA LEU A 131 0.07 -6.15 7.89
C LEU A 131 0.82 -7.00 6.87
N GLY A 132 0.15 -7.46 5.82
CA GLY A 132 0.83 -8.13 4.72
C GLY A 132 1.89 -7.25 4.07
N ALA A 133 1.59 -5.97 3.82
CA ALA A 133 2.55 -5.03 3.25
C ALA A 133 3.77 -4.82 4.15
N GLN A 134 3.55 -4.74 5.47
CA GLN A 134 4.62 -4.63 6.45
C GLN A 134 5.48 -5.90 6.51
N MET A 135 4.88 -7.08 6.48
CA MET A 135 5.62 -8.35 6.44
C MET A 135 6.50 -8.42 5.20
N CYS A 136 5.93 -8.09 4.04
CA CYS A 136 6.65 -8.04 2.77
C CYS A 136 7.79 -7.03 2.81
N LEU A 137 7.53 -5.81 3.29
CA LEU A 137 8.55 -4.77 3.46
C LEU A 137 9.69 -5.24 4.37
N GLY A 138 9.39 -5.89 5.49
CA GLY A 138 10.40 -6.42 6.41
C GLY A 138 11.32 -7.45 5.76
N VAL A 139 10.78 -8.34 4.93
CA VAL A 139 11.60 -9.30 4.16
C VAL A 139 12.49 -8.57 3.15
N LEU A 140 11.95 -7.58 2.43
CA LEU A 140 12.73 -6.82 1.45
C LEU A 140 13.81 -5.95 2.12
N GLU A 141 13.54 -5.34 3.27
CA GLU A 141 14.53 -4.61 4.08
C GLU A 141 15.65 -5.55 4.56
N ALA A 142 15.32 -6.77 4.97
CA ALA A 142 16.30 -7.78 5.40
C ALA A 142 17.21 -8.22 4.24
N ILE A 143 16.64 -8.52 3.08
CA ILE A 143 17.39 -8.88 1.86
C ILE A 143 18.21 -7.69 1.36
N GLY A 144 17.60 -6.51 1.35
CA GLY A 144 18.22 -5.25 0.94
C GLY A 144 19.26 -4.72 1.93
N GLY A 145 19.38 -5.32 3.11
CA GLY A 145 20.39 -5.03 4.13
C GLY A 145 20.19 -3.71 4.87
N ARG A 146 19.06 -3.02 4.70
CA ARG A 146 18.80 -1.73 5.35
C ARG A 146 17.31 -1.48 5.54
N LYS A 147 16.96 -0.91 6.70
CA LYS A 147 15.61 -0.41 6.97
C LYS A 147 15.41 0.98 6.36
N VAL A 148 14.24 1.22 5.78
CA VAL A 148 13.82 2.54 5.31
C VAL A 148 13.22 3.35 6.45
N SER A 149 13.28 4.68 6.40
CA SER A 149 12.58 5.57 7.35
C SER A 149 11.22 6.03 6.84
N GLU A 150 11.03 6.01 5.53
CA GLU A 150 9.83 6.45 4.83
C GLU A 150 9.45 5.48 3.72
N VAL A 151 8.16 5.44 3.40
CA VAL A 151 7.60 4.64 2.32
C VAL A 151 6.76 5.55 1.43
N ARG A 152 6.98 5.47 0.11
CA ARG A 152 6.10 6.12 -0.88
C ARG A 152 4.89 5.22 -1.09
N ALA A 153 3.67 5.72 -0.95
CA ALA A 153 2.48 4.90 -1.09
C ALA A 153 1.53 5.42 -2.16
N ASP A 154 1.03 4.52 -3.01
CA ASP A 154 0.01 4.82 -4.02
C ASP A 154 -1.01 3.69 -4.14
N GLY A 155 -1.87 3.77 -5.17
CA GLY A 155 -2.99 2.86 -5.38
C GLY A 155 -4.29 3.38 -4.77
N GLY A 156 -5.40 2.69 -5.07
CA GLY A 156 -6.75 3.12 -4.70
C GLY A 156 -6.97 3.24 -3.20
N ALA A 157 -6.27 2.45 -2.37
CA ALA A 157 -6.38 2.55 -0.92
C ALA A 157 -5.88 3.89 -0.38
N MET A 158 -4.90 4.53 -1.05
CA MET A 158 -4.38 5.85 -0.65
C MET A 158 -5.34 7.00 -0.96
N ASN A 159 -6.56 6.72 -1.43
CA ASN A 159 -7.66 7.69 -1.41
C ASN A 159 -8.33 7.75 -0.02
N SER A 160 -8.22 6.69 0.79
CA SER A 160 -8.74 6.65 2.15
C SER A 160 -7.68 7.14 3.14
N GLN A 161 -8.01 8.22 3.84
CA GLN A 161 -7.19 8.80 4.91
C GLN A 161 -6.93 7.78 6.03
N LEU A 162 -7.96 7.00 6.38
CA LEU A 162 -7.86 5.94 7.38
C LEU A 162 -6.88 4.85 6.94
N TRP A 163 -6.99 4.36 5.70
CA TRP A 163 -6.12 3.28 5.22
C TRP A 163 -4.66 3.73 5.13
N ALA A 164 -4.42 4.96 4.68
CA ALA A 164 -3.10 5.56 4.69
C ALA A 164 -2.50 5.62 6.11
N GLN A 165 -3.31 6.01 7.10
CA GLN A 165 -2.87 6.05 8.49
C GLN A 165 -2.58 4.63 9.04
N ILE A 166 -3.44 3.65 8.76
CA ILE A 166 -3.20 2.24 9.14
C ILE A 166 -1.87 1.75 8.57
N LEU A 167 -1.56 2.08 7.31
CA LEU A 167 -0.28 1.70 6.70
C LEU A 167 0.91 2.34 7.45
N ALA A 168 0.79 3.61 7.83
CA ALA A 168 1.84 4.30 8.60
C ALA A 168 2.06 3.62 9.96
N ASP A 169 0.97 3.40 10.70
CA ASP A 169 0.99 2.81 12.04
C ASP A 169 1.60 1.39 11.99
N VAL A 170 1.05 0.52 11.15
CA VAL A 170 1.48 -0.89 11.04
C VAL A 170 2.92 -1.01 10.60
N THR A 171 3.37 -0.21 9.63
CA THR A 171 4.77 -0.25 9.17
C THR A 171 5.72 0.47 10.13
N SER A 172 5.18 1.30 11.03
CA SER A 172 5.93 2.25 11.86
C SER A 172 6.86 3.14 11.02
N LYS A 173 6.41 3.54 9.82
CA LYS A 173 7.16 4.40 8.89
C LYS A 173 6.32 5.61 8.52
N LYS A 174 7.02 6.69 8.16
CA LYS A 174 6.39 7.83 7.49
C LYS A 174 5.88 7.42 6.11
N ILE A 175 4.62 7.69 5.82
CA ILE A 175 4.01 7.43 4.50
C ILE A 175 3.90 8.72 3.71
N LEU A 176 4.47 8.71 2.50
CA LEU A 176 4.41 9.82 1.55
C LEU A 176 3.45 9.48 0.41
N ILE A 177 2.39 10.26 0.23
CA ILE A 177 1.39 10.04 -0.82
C ILE A 177 1.60 11.08 -1.93
N PRO A 178 1.93 10.65 -3.17
CA PRO A 178 2.16 11.57 -4.27
C PRO A 178 0.85 12.20 -4.74
N GLU A 179 0.96 13.40 -5.31
CA GLU A 179 -0.15 14.11 -5.98
C GLU A 179 -0.75 13.24 -7.09
N VAL A 180 0.14 12.66 -7.92
CA VAL A 180 -0.23 11.78 -9.02
C VAL A 180 -0.22 10.32 -8.53
N LYS A 181 -1.41 9.75 -8.39
CA LYS A 181 -1.61 8.33 -8.03
C LYS A 181 -1.61 7.50 -9.32
N GLY A 182 -0.68 6.54 -9.44
CA GLY A 182 -0.44 5.83 -10.71
C GLY A 182 0.68 6.48 -11.53
N ALA A 183 1.90 6.42 -10.98
CA ALA A 183 3.03 7.23 -11.41
C ALA A 183 3.61 6.90 -12.81
N ALA A 184 3.23 5.77 -13.44
CA ALA A 184 3.89 5.29 -14.66
C ALA A 184 3.98 6.34 -15.79
N ALA A 185 2.90 7.09 -16.04
CA ALA A 185 2.90 8.15 -17.05
C ALA A 185 3.79 9.34 -16.67
N LEU A 186 3.79 9.72 -15.39
CA LEU A 186 4.65 10.79 -14.87
C LEU A 186 6.12 10.37 -14.90
N ASP A 187 6.44 9.12 -14.53
CA ASP A 187 7.79 8.55 -14.57
C ASP A 187 8.33 8.52 -16.01
N ALA A 188 7.50 8.12 -16.98
CA ALA A 188 7.86 8.18 -18.39
C ALA A 188 8.13 9.62 -18.84
N ALA A 189 7.31 10.59 -18.44
CA ALA A 189 7.52 12.00 -18.74
C ALA A 189 8.83 12.52 -18.11
N ILE A 190 9.13 12.18 -16.86
CA ILE A 190 10.39 12.53 -16.17
C ILE A 190 11.60 12.02 -16.97
N LEU A 191 11.55 10.77 -17.44
CA LEU A 191 12.62 10.20 -18.26
C LEU A 191 12.77 10.91 -19.60
N VAL A 192 11.65 11.28 -20.25
CA VAL A 192 11.69 12.05 -21.50
C VAL A 192 12.32 13.42 -21.27
N PHE A 193 11.86 14.20 -20.28
CA PHE A 193 12.41 15.53 -19.99
C PHE A 193 13.89 15.50 -19.59
N TYR A 194 14.31 14.46 -18.87
CA TYR A 194 15.73 14.27 -18.58
C TYR A 194 16.54 14.02 -19.86
N ASN A 195 16.09 13.12 -20.75
CA ASN A 195 16.81 12.78 -21.98
C ASN A 195 16.79 13.91 -23.02
N THR A 196 15.75 14.75 -23.05
CA THR A 196 15.66 15.92 -23.94
C THR A 196 16.35 17.16 -23.38
N LYS A 197 17.09 17.04 -22.28
CA LYS A 197 17.80 18.14 -21.58
C LYS A 197 16.87 19.25 -21.07
N GLY A 198 15.62 18.93 -20.79
CA GLY A 198 14.69 19.83 -20.07
C GLY A 198 15.08 20.02 -18.59
N TYR A 199 15.87 19.10 -18.03
CA TYR A 199 16.48 19.21 -16.71
C TYR A 199 17.95 18.76 -16.74
N GLU A 200 18.77 19.34 -15.87
CA GLU A 200 20.22 19.08 -15.83
C GLU A 200 20.58 17.68 -15.33
N SER A 201 19.69 17.06 -14.53
CA SER A 201 19.86 15.71 -14.02
C SER A 201 18.53 15.03 -13.75
N LEU A 202 18.53 13.69 -13.70
CA LEU A 202 17.34 12.93 -13.35
C LEU A 202 16.80 13.30 -11.95
N ASN A 203 17.69 13.54 -10.97
CA ASN A 203 17.27 14.00 -9.64
C ASN A 203 16.60 15.38 -9.68
N ASN A 204 17.11 16.28 -10.52
CA ASN A 204 16.53 17.60 -10.70
C ASN A 204 15.14 17.51 -11.35
N ALA A 205 14.95 16.64 -12.36
CA ALA A 205 13.63 16.37 -12.92
C ALA A 205 12.66 15.80 -11.87
N ILE A 206 13.07 14.78 -11.11
CA ILE A 206 12.26 14.16 -10.04
C ILE A 206 11.81 15.21 -9.02
N THR A 207 12.75 16.04 -8.54
CA THR A 207 12.47 17.03 -7.48
C THR A 207 11.49 18.12 -7.94
N ASN A 208 11.52 18.48 -9.22
CA ASN A 208 10.63 19.51 -9.78
C ASN A 208 9.27 18.95 -10.24
N MET A 209 9.20 17.66 -10.58
CA MET A 209 8.00 17.06 -11.17
C MET A 209 7.18 16.21 -10.20
N ILE A 210 7.79 15.69 -9.12
CA ILE A 210 7.08 14.92 -8.10
C ILE A 210 6.71 15.81 -6.93
N ARG A 211 5.42 15.84 -6.61
CA ARG A 211 4.87 16.48 -5.41
C ARG A 211 4.16 15.46 -4.54
N PHE A 212 4.22 15.66 -3.24
CA PHE A 212 3.47 14.88 -2.25
C PHE A 212 2.34 15.75 -1.70
N THR A 213 1.11 15.24 -1.72
CA THR A 213 -0.08 15.96 -1.27
C THR A 213 -0.46 15.64 0.15
N ASP A 214 -0.03 14.49 0.65
CA ASP A 214 -0.37 14.03 1.99
C ASP A 214 0.77 13.21 2.58
N VAL A 215 0.88 13.30 3.89
CA VAL A 215 1.92 12.67 4.70
C VAL A 215 1.26 12.10 5.94
N LYS A 216 1.46 10.80 6.20
CA LYS A 216 1.03 10.15 7.44
C LYS A 216 2.23 9.79 8.27
N GLU A 217 2.27 10.33 9.48
CA GLU A 217 3.25 9.93 10.50
C GLU A 217 2.63 8.81 11.34
N PRO A 218 3.41 7.79 11.75
CA PRO A 218 2.92 6.71 12.59
C PRO A 218 2.53 7.24 13.98
N ILE A 219 1.38 6.81 14.47
CA ILE A 219 0.92 7.09 15.83
C ILE A 219 1.57 6.07 16.77
N LYS A 220 2.43 6.52 17.69
CA LYS A 220 3.24 5.63 18.55
C LYS A 220 2.44 4.68 19.45
N GLN A 221 1.20 5.04 19.78
CA GLN A 221 0.33 4.26 20.66
C GLN A 221 -0.41 3.13 19.93
N ASN A 222 -0.44 3.17 18.59
CA ASN A 222 -1.16 2.22 17.74
C ASN A 222 -0.33 0.98 17.42
#